data_AF-A0A7C0XQ04-F1
#
_entry.id   AF-A0A7C0XQ04-F1
#
_cell.length_a   1.000
_cell.length_b   1.000
_cell.length_c   1.000
_cell.angle_alpha   90.00
_cell.angle_beta   90.00
_cell.angle_gamma   90.00
#
_symmetry.space_group_name_H-M   'P 1'
#
loop_
_entity.id
_entity.type
_entity.pdbx_description
1 polymer ?
#
loop_
_entity_poly.entity_id
_entity_poly.type
_entity_poly.pdbx_seq_one_letter_code
_entity_poly.pdbx_strand_id
1 'polypeptide(L)'
;MQGKREAEEEEGKRSEEGEKTAEELLLVGEKFLGEGRYEEAIEIYKEIVRKEPIRPTLAKVCNDCGVAYASLEQYEMAKGFFNAALNLSRYLMDEGISACYNLALLYQTTGEAEKAEQYFKRGEMIKQEHKRRDEEAERVFGAEV
;
A
#
# COMPACT_ATOMS: atom_id res chain seq x y z
N MET A 1 -15.40 -23.68 -37.60
CA MET A 1 -14.44 -23.53 -36.48
C MET A 1 -13.56 -22.28 -36.59
N GLN A 2 -13.71 -21.42 -37.61
CA GLN A 2 -12.95 -20.16 -37.73
C GLN A 2 -13.55 -19.01 -36.89
N GLY A 3 -14.88 -18.84 -36.89
CA GLY A 3 -15.52 -17.72 -36.19
C GLY A 3 -15.52 -17.73 -34.66
N LYS A 4 -15.03 -18.81 -34.00
CA LYS A 4 -14.82 -18.80 -32.53
C LYS A 4 -13.43 -18.30 -32.14
N ARG A 5 -12.42 -18.52 -32.98
CA ARG A 5 -11.04 -18.06 -32.70
C ARG A 5 -10.89 -16.56 -32.94
N GLU A 6 -11.58 -16.02 -33.94
CA GLU A 6 -11.57 -14.57 -34.22
C GLU A 6 -12.31 -13.78 -33.12
N ALA A 7 -13.35 -14.35 -32.50
CA ALA A 7 -14.05 -13.73 -31.36
C ALA A 7 -13.22 -13.75 -30.07
N GLU A 8 -12.46 -14.83 -29.81
CA GLU A 8 -11.55 -14.93 -28.66
C GLU A 8 -10.30 -14.04 -28.82
N GLU A 9 -9.81 -13.84 -30.05
CA GLU A 9 -8.73 -12.86 -30.33
C GLU A 9 -9.21 -11.41 -30.29
N GLU A 10 -10.46 -11.12 -30.66
CA GLU A 10 -11.05 -9.77 -30.48
C GLU A 10 -11.35 -9.46 -29.01
N GLU A 11 -11.85 -10.42 -28.20
CA GLU A 11 -12.02 -10.23 -26.75
C GLU A 11 -10.68 -10.05 -26.03
N GLY A 12 -9.63 -10.75 -26.47
CA GLY A 12 -8.26 -10.58 -25.96
C GLY A 12 -7.65 -9.21 -26.29
N LYS A 13 -7.94 -8.64 -27.46
CA LYS A 13 -7.46 -7.30 -27.85
C LYS A 13 -8.31 -6.16 -27.27
N ARG A 14 -9.59 -6.40 -26.98
CA ARG A 14 -10.49 -5.39 -26.39
C ARG A 14 -10.28 -5.22 -24.88
N SER A 15 -9.62 -6.17 -24.22
CA SER A 15 -9.26 -6.10 -22.79
C SER A 15 -8.08 -5.14 -22.52
N GLU A 16 -7.23 -4.85 -23.51
CA GLU A 16 -6.04 -4.01 -23.29
C GLU A 16 -6.24 -2.50 -23.56
N GLU A 17 -7.32 -2.08 -24.23
CA GLU A 17 -7.48 -0.68 -24.70
C GLU A 17 -8.38 0.22 -23.83
N GLY A 18 -8.73 -0.20 -22.61
CA GLY A 18 -9.52 0.67 -21.71
C GLY A 18 -9.55 0.26 -20.23
N GLU A 19 -8.83 -0.80 -19.84
CA GLU A 19 -8.72 -1.17 -18.44
C GLU A 19 -7.67 -0.30 -17.76
N LYS A 20 -8.10 0.42 -16.71
CA LYS A 20 -7.20 1.21 -15.89
C LYS A 20 -6.13 0.32 -15.28
N THR A 21 -4.88 0.80 -15.29
CA THR A 21 -3.77 0.10 -14.62
C THR A 21 -3.97 0.08 -13.11
N ALA A 22 -3.22 -0.77 -12.41
CA ALA A 22 -3.23 -0.79 -10.95
C ALA A 22 -2.82 0.58 -10.36
N GLU A 23 -1.89 1.27 -11.01
CA GLU A 23 -1.43 2.61 -10.64
C GLU A 23 -2.51 3.67 -10.89
N GLU A 24 -3.23 3.60 -12.01
CA GLU A 24 -4.33 4.52 -12.30
C GLU A 24 -5.51 4.32 -11.36
N LEU A 25 -5.84 3.08 -11.04
CA LEU A 25 -6.84 2.74 -10.03
C LEU A 25 -6.42 3.19 -8.64
N LEU A 26 -5.12 3.09 -8.30
CA LEU A 26 -4.61 3.58 -7.02
C LEU A 26 -4.90 5.07 -6.84
N LEU A 27 -4.64 5.89 -7.87
CA LEU A 27 -4.95 7.33 -7.84
C LEU A 27 -6.46 7.60 -7.62
N VAL A 28 -7.34 6.76 -8.19
CA VAL A 28 -8.79 6.87 -7.97
C VAL A 28 -9.16 6.53 -6.53
N GLY A 29 -8.59 5.45 -5.98
CA GLY A 29 -8.80 5.05 -4.59
C GLY A 29 -8.32 6.12 -3.60
N GLU A 30 -7.13 6.68 -3.83
CA GLU A 30 -6.57 7.76 -3.01
C GLU A 30 -7.45 9.00 -3.03
N LYS A 31 -8.01 9.34 -4.19
CA LYS A 31 -8.95 10.45 -4.31
C LYS A 31 -10.20 10.20 -3.46
N PHE A 32 -10.80 9.01 -3.54
CA PHE A 32 -11.95 8.67 -2.69
C PHE A 32 -11.60 8.70 -1.20
N LEU A 33 -10.42 8.21 -0.81
CA LEU A 33 -9.93 8.35 0.56
C LEU A 33 -9.86 9.81 1.01
N GLY A 34 -9.26 10.68 0.20
CA GLY A 34 -9.13 12.11 0.50
C GLY A 34 -10.48 12.84 0.58
N GLU A 35 -11.47 12.37 -0.16
CA GLU A 35 -12.87 12.86 -0.12
C GLU A 35 -13.68 12.27 1.06
N GLY A 36 -13.11 11.35 1.85
CA GLY A 36 -13.81 10.67 2.94
C GLY A 36 -14.80 9.58 2.48
N ARG A 37 -14.73 9.18 1.20
CA ARG A 37 -15.58 8.14 0.58
C ARG A 37 -14.94 6.77 0.76
N TYR A 38 -14.86 6.34 2.01
CA TYR A 38 -14.03 5.18 2.41
C TYR A 38 -14.50 3.86 1.79
N GLU A 39 -15.80 3.61 1.71
CA GLU A 39 -16.36 2.40 1.11
C GLU A 39 -16.04 2.32 -0.39
N GLU A 40 -16.10 3.44 -1.09
CA GLU A 40 -15.78 3.50 -2.52
C GLU A 40 -14.29 3.31 -2.76
N ALA A 41 -13.44 3.87 -1.90
CA ALA A 41 -12.00 3.60 -1.92
C ALA A 41 -11.71 2.11 -1.73
N ILE A 42 -12.37 1.45 -0.78
CA ILE A 42 -12.21 0.01 -0.52
C ILE A 42 -12.58 -0.83 -1.74
N GLU A 43 -13.65 -0.49 -2.47
CA GLU A 43 -14.02 -1.24 -3.68
C GLU A 43 -12.97 -1.10 -4.78
N ILE A 44 -12.41 0.10 -4.98
CA ILE A 44 -11.28 0.31 -5.90
C ILE A 44 -10.06 -0.49 -5.48
N TYR A 45 -9.71 -0.49 -4.19
CA TYR A 45 -8.57 -1.27 -3.68
C TYR A 45 -8.74 -2.77 -3.85
N LYS A 46 -9.95 -3.32 -3.68
CA LYS A 46 -10.25 -4.72 -3.99
C LYS A 46 -10.04 -5.03 -5.47
N GLU A 47 -10.42 -4.11 -6.36
CA GLU A 47 -10.16 -4.26 -7.79
C GLU A 47 -8.67 -4.31 -8.10
N ILE A 48 -7.88 -3.41 -7.50
CA ILE A 48 -6.42 -3.42 -7.68
C ILE A 48 -5.81 -4.75 -7.24
N VAL A 49 -6.19 -5.27 -6.07
CA VAL A 49 -5.66 -6.56 -5.56
C VAL A 49 -6.00 -7.73 -6.50
N ARG A 50 -7.19 -7.74 -7.12
CA ARG A 50 -7.56 -8.76 -8.12
C ARG A 50 -6.71 -8.73 -9.37
N LYS A 51 -6.08 -7.59 -9.68
CA LYS A 51 -5.15 -7.42 -10.81
C LYS A 51 -3.71 -7.82 -10.46
N GLU A 52 -3.47 -8.40 -9.28
CA GLU A 52 -2.17 -8.91 -8.81
C GLU A 52 -1.02 -7.90 -9.01
N PRO A 53 -1.08 -6.73 -8.34
CA PRO A 53 -0.15 -5.65 -8.60
C PRO A 53 1.25 -5.99 -8.07
N ILE A 54 2.25 -5.26 -8.57
CA ILE A 54 3.61 -5.35 -8.03
C ILE A 54 3.64 -4.98 -6.54
N ARG A 55 4.66 -5.49 -5.83
CA ARG A 55 4.78 -5.33 -4.37
C ARG A 55 4.67 -3.89 -3.86
N PRO A 56 5.27 -2.85 -4.50
CA PRO A 56 5.11 -1.47 -4.05
C PRO A 56 3.67 -0.99 -4.07
N THR A 57 2.98 -1.18 -5.20
CA THR A 57 1.56 -0.87 -5.35
C THR A 57 0.72 -1.64 -4.33
N LEU A 58 1.00 -2.92 -4.11
CA LEU A 58 0.29 -3.72 -3.11
C LEU A 58 0.51 -3.21 -1.67
N ALA A 59 1.74 -2.84 -1.30
CA ALA A 59 2.06 -2.31 0.03
C ALA A 59 1.27 -1.01 0.30
N LYS A 60 1.22 -0.14 -0.71
CA LYS A 60 0.48 1.12 -0.63
C LYS A 60 -1.03 0.90 -0.54
N VAL A 61 -1.60 0.03 -1.38
CA VAL A 61 -3.02 -0.37 -1.31
C VAL A 61 -3.37 -0.93 0.07
N CYS A 62 -2.51 -1.78 0.66
CA CYS A 62 -2.73 -2.28 2.00
C CYS A 62 -2.74 -1.16 3.06
N ASN A 63 -1.81 -0.20 2.98
CA ASN A 63 -1.79 0.94 3.90
C ASN A 63 -3.08 1.77 3.78
N ASP A 64 -3.49 2.07 2.55
CA ASP A 64 -4.63 2.92 2.26
C ASP A 64 -5.97 2.26 2.61
N CYS A 65 -6.10 0.94 2.42
CA CYS A 65 -7.18 0.13 3.00
C CYS A 65 -7.22 0.26 4.52
N GLY A 66 -6.05 0.19 5.19
CA GLY A 66 -5.96 0.34 6.64
C GLY A 66 -6.51 1.69 7.10
N VAL A 67 -6.19 2.78 6.40
CA VAL A 67 -6.73 4.11 6.66
C VAL A 67 -8.25 4.14 6.47
N ALA A 68 -8.76 3.61 5.36
CA ALA A 68 -10.20 3.55 5.08
C ALA A 68 -10.96 2.83 6.21
N TYR A 69 -10.50 1.64 6.61
CA TYR A 69 -11.13 0.88 7.68
C TYR A 69 -11.02 1.55 9.05
N ALA A 70 -9.91 2.24 9.34
CA ALA A 70 -9.77 2.99 10.59
C ALA A 70 -10.76 4.16 10.65
N SER A 71 -10.96 4.88 9.54
CA SER A 71 -11.95 5.96 9.45
C SER A 71 -13.40 5.48 9.55
N LEU A 72 -13.65 4.22 9.21
CA LEU A 72 -14.94 3.54 9.42
C LEU A 72 -15.04 2.86 10.80
N GLU A 73 -14.12 3.14 11.71
CA GLU A 73 -14.01 2.56 13.06
C GLU A 73 -13.88 1.02 13.10
N GLN A 74 -13.53 0.40 11.97
CA GLN A 74 -13.28 -1.03 11.84
C GLN A 74 -11.82 -1.34 12.19
N TYR A 75 -11.46 -1.10 13.45
CA TYR A 75 -10.08 -1.07 13.90
C TYR A 75 -9.32 -2.40 13.73
N GLU A 76 -9.96 -3.56 13.89
CA GLU A 76 -9.28 -4.85 13.70
C GLU A 76 -8.93 -5.12 12.23
N MET A 77 -9.80 -4.72 11.30
CA MET A 77 -9.50 -4.77 9.87
C MET A 77 -8.35 -3.83 9.53
N ALA A 78 -8.39 -2.60 10.07
CA ALA A 78 -7.32 -1.62 9.89
C ALA A 78 -5.95 -2.15 10.38
N LYS A 79 -5.91 -2.74 11.59
CA LYS A 79 -4.70 -3.40 12.14
C LYS A 79 -4.18 -4.47 11.18
N GLY A 80 -5.06 -5.32 10.63
CA GLY A 80 -4.67 -6.37 9.69
C GLY A 80 -4.00 -5.79 8.44
N PHE A 81 -4.62 -4.76 7.85
CA PHE A 81 -4.13 -4.12 6.64
C PHE A 81 -2.81 -3.36 6.84
N PHE A 82 -2.65 -2.62 7.93
CA PHE A 82 -1.37 -1.98 8.23
C PHE A 82 -0.24 -2.98 8.48
N ASN A 83 -0.52 -4.11 9.15
CA ASN A 83 0.47 -5.17 9.29
C ASN A 83 0.84 -5.82 7.95
N ALA A 84 -0.13 -6.00 7.05
CA ALA A 84 0.13 -6.47 5.69
C ALA A 84 1.04 -5.50 4.93
N ALA A 85 0.74 -4.19 4.98
CA ALA A 85 1.57 -3.15 4.38
C ALA A 85 3.02 -3.20 4.91
N LEU A 86 3.19 -3.30 6.24
CA LEU A 86 4.49 -3.38 6.89
C LEU A 86 5.30 -4.63 6.49
N ASN A 87 4.63 -5.76 6.25
CA ASN A 87 5.29 -6.98 5.80
C ASN A 87 5.73 -6.89 4.33
N LEU A 88 4.96 -6.17 3.50
CA LEU A 88 5.28 -5.95 2.08
C LEU A 88 6.37 -4.89 1.88
N SER A 89 6.47 -3.93 2.80
CA SER A 89 7.38 -2.78 2.72
C SER A 89 8.75 -3.00 3.34
N ARG A 90 9.19 -4.26 3.54
CA ARG A 90 10.51 -4.60 4.10
C ARG A 90 11.70 -3.94 3.38
N TYR A 91 11.51 -3.45 2.15
CA TYR A 91 12.49 -2.67 1.38
C TYR A 91 11.95 -1.32 0.87
N LEU A 92 10.73 -0.94 1.25
CA LEU A 92 10.05 0.28 0.80
C LEU A 92 9.92 1.21 2.01
N MET A 93 10.74 2.26 2.01
CA MET A 93 10.91 3.14 3.16
C MET A 93 9.58 3.79 3.59
N ASP A 94 8.86 4.38 2.64
CA ASP A 94 7.73 5.27 2.92
C ASP A 94 6.51 4.49 3.41
N GLU A 95 6.17 3.37 2.77
CA GLU A 95 5.04 2.52 3.19
C GLU A 95 5.30 1.84 4.53
N GLY A 96 6.55 1.46 4.81
CA GLY A 96 6.94 0.86 6.10
C GLY A 96 6.81 1.83 7.26
N ILE A 97 7.32 3.06 7.09
CA ILE A 97 7.22 4.11 8.11
C ILE A 97 5.76 4.50 8.32
N SER A 98 5.01 4.72 7.23
CA SER A 98 3.59 5.11 7.27
C SER A 98 2.74 4.06 8.00
N ALA A 99 2.93 2.77 7.68
CA ALA A 99 2.23 1.68 8.34
C ALA A 99 2.54 1.60 9.84
N CYS A 100 3.80 1.81 10.24
CA CYS A 100 4.19 1.86 11.65
C CYS A 100 3.49 3.00 12.40
N TYR A 101 3.50 4.22 11.86
CA TYR A 101 2.84 5.35 12.52
C TYR A 101 1.32 5.18 12.57
N ASN A 102 0.71 4.66 11.51
CA ASN A 102 -0.73 4.38 11.48
C ASN A 102 -1.13 3.33 12.53
N LEU A 103 -0.34 2.25 12.69
CA LEU A 103 -0.54 1.29 13.77
C LEU A 103 -0.39 1.94 15.14
N ALA A 104 0.60 2.82 15.31
CA ALA A 104 0.82 3.51 16.58
C ALA A 104 -0.37 4.38 16.97
N LEU A 105 -0.88 5.18 16.03
CA LEU A 105 -2.08 6.00 16.23
C LEU A 105 -3.30 5.13 16.54
N LEU A 106 -3.48 4.02 15.83
CA LEU A 106 -4.60 3.10 16.05
C LEU A 106 -4.56 2.45 17.44
N TYR A 107 -3.37 2.06 17.91
CA TYR A 107 -3.18 1.54 19.28
C TYR A 107 -3.41 2.64 20.33
N GLN A 108 -3.02 3.88 20.06
CA GLN A 108 -3.31 5.00 20.95
C GLN A 108 -4.82 5.24 21.08
N THR A 109 -5.56 5.25 19.97
CA THR A 109 -7.02 5.42 19.94
C THR A 109 -7.76 4.29 20.67
N THR A 110 -7.22 3.07 20.61
CA THR A 110 -7.80 1.88 21.26
C THR A 110 -7.35 1.67 22.72
N GLY A 111 -6.53 2.58 23.27
CA GLY A 111 -6.10 2.58 24.66
C GLY A 111 -4.86 1.73 24.97
N GLU A 112 -4.19 1.19 23.95
CA GLU A 112 -3.02 0.32 24.07
C GLU A 112 -1.69 1.13 23.93
N ALA A 113 -1.47 2.07 24.85
CA ALA A 113 -0.38 3.05 24.77
C ALA A 113 1.04 2.44 24.63
N GLU A 114 1.31 1.32 25.33
CA GLU A 114 2.60 0.63 25.26
C GLU A 114 2.90 0.09 23.85
N LYS A 115 1.87 -0.45 23.17
CA LYS A 115 2.02 -0.91 21.78
C LYS A 115 2.20 0.28 20.84
N ALA A 116 1.48 1.38 21.06
CA ALA A 116 1.65 2.59 20.28
C ALA A 116 3.10 3.08 20.31
N GLU A 117 3.71 3.15 21.50
CA GLU A 117 5.11 3.55 21.67
C GLU A 117 6.08 2.61 20.94
N GLN A 118 5.84 1.29 20.98
CA GLN A 118 6.65 0.31 20.25
C GLN A 118 6.61 0.55 18.74
N TYR A 119 5.43 0.85 18.16
CA TYR A 119 5.30 1.09 16.73
C TYR A 119 5.88 2.44 16.30
N PHE A 120 5.78 3.50 17.11
CA PHE A 120 6.50 4.74 16.86
C PHE A 120 8.02 4.52 16.81
N LYS A 121 8.58 3.82 17.81
CA LYS A 121 10.00 3.47 17.83
C LYS A 121 10.40 2.64 16.61
N ARG A 122 9.54 1.72 16.18
CA ARG A 122 9.79 0.91 14.98
C ARG A 122 9.86 1.76 13.71
N GLY A 123 8.96 2.72 13.52
CA GLY A 123 9.02 3.66 12.41
C GLY A 123 10.32 4.47 12.38
N GLU A 124 10.76 4.97 13.54
CA GLU A 124 12.05 5.68 13.66
C GLU A 124 13.25 4.78 13.32
N MET A 125 13.24 3.52 13.75
CA MET A 125 14.30 2.57 13.42
C MET A 125 14.37 2.31 11.90
N ILE A 126 13.23 2.13 11.22
CA ILE A 126 13.19 1.96 9.76
C ILE A 126 13.79 3.19 9.07
N LYS A 127 13.43 4.39 9.50
CA LYS A 127 13.95 5.65 8.96
C LYS A 127 15.47 5.76 9.11
N GLN A 128 16.00 5.40 10.28
CA GLN A 128 17.45 5.42 10.54
C GLN A 128 18.22 4.36 9.75
N GLU A 129 17.69 3.15 9.66
CA GLU A 129 18.26 2.03 8.88
C GLU A 129 18.38 2.43 7.40
N HIS A 130 17.34 3.04 6.84
CA HIS A 130 17.35 3.53 5.47
C HIS A 130 18.40 4.63 5.25
N LYS A 131 18.42 5.66 6.10
CA LYS A 131 19.42 6.73 6.02
C LYS A 131 20.85 6.17 6.03
N ARG A 132 21.13 5.20 6.91
CA ARG A 132 22.45 4.55 6.99
C ARG A 132 22.80 3.82 5.69
N ARG A 133 21.84 3.12 5.09
CA ARG A 133 22.03 2.40 3.81
C ARG A 133 22.28 3.37 2.66
N ASP A 134 21.59 4.50 2.63
CA ASP A 134 21.79 5.55 1.62
C ASP A 134 23.20 6.16 1.74
N GLU A 135 23.61 6.53 2.96
CA GLU A 135 24.99 7.01 3.23
C GLU A 135 26.06 5.97 2.86
N GLU A 136 25.78 4.68 3.06
CA GLU A 136 26.67 3.59 2.67
C GLU A 136 26.74 3.42 1.15
N ALA A 137 25.60 3.49 0.46
CA ALA A 137 25.56 3.46 -1.01
C ALA A 137 26.31 4.65 -1.62
N GLU A 138 26.10 5.87 -1.12
CA GLU A 138 26.84 7.06 -1.54
C GLU A 138 28.35 6.91 -1.30
N ARG A 139 28.75 6.31 -0.17
CA ARG A 139 30.17 6.06 0.10
C ARG A 139 30.77 5.06 -0.88
N VAL A 140 30.06 3.95 -1.15
CA VAL A 140 30.56 2.88 -2.03
C VAL A 140 30.62 3.35 -3.48
N PHE A 141 29.52 3.90 -4.02
CA PHE A 141 29.44 4.31 -5.41
C PHE A 141 30.05 5.70 -5.67
N GLY A 142 30.10 6.57 -4.67
CA GLY A 142 30.73 7.89 -4.77
C GLY A 142 32.25 7.89 -4.58
N ALA A 143 32.82 6.81 -4.03
CA ALA A 143 34.27 6.62 -3.95
C ALA A 143 34.89 6.00 -5.23
N GLU A 144 34.06 5.63 -6.21
CA GLU A 144 34.49 5.08 -7.50
C GLU A 144 34.73 6.15 -8.59
N VAL A 145 34.79 7.45 -8.23
CA VAL A 145 35.00 8.58 -9.16
C VAL A 145 36.35 9.26 -8.94
#